data_AF-A0A8H6WRZ3-F1
#
_entry.id   AF-A0A8H6WRZ3-F1
#
_cell.length_a   1.000
_cell.length_b   1.000
_cell.length_c   1.000
_cell.angle_alpha   90.00
_cell.angle_beta   90.00
_cell.angle_gamma   90.00
#
_symmetry.space_group_name_H-M   'P 1'
#
loop_
_entity.id
_entity.type
_entity.pdbx_description
1 polymer ?
#
loop_
_entity_poly.entity_id
_entity_poly.type
_entity_poly.pdbx_seq_one_letter_code
_entity_poly.pdbx_strand_id
1 'polypeptide(L)'
;MTTTAYSSPSFKSQLSAASNRPILTSLNGDNSWLISFPVPANLRKNEPGSKAFYHVVSDAWLQGDTGFGWGLVCIEMPGKPKIRDGAGVGAVVREIESAVGDGTGAGVDAIFVNFHYDDHMHEGTLRTFDASIPVFATPQAAGTIHAWNHFSTVVTTKDFGVSATNEPWRAYHPGAPLPDWLSVFRIPGHSVLNFATAMVWSPTSEQHEAILYSPHGIRPSQPPLRALIDLISNPSTNFSILAILHGLKTSYAFGIQTTLGVENGIALTRHKPALLDQYAQHGVEVLGAGHVDGAREGLFLHS
;
A
#
# COMPACT_ATOMS: atom_id res chain seq x y z
N MET A 1 -9.83 -11.60 28.07
CA MET A 1 -8.78 -12.23 27.25
C MET A 1 -9.14 -11.97 25.80
N THR A 2 -8.52 -10.97 25.19
CA THR A 2 -8.75 -10.60 23.79
C THR A 2 -7.93 -11.55 22.94
N THR A 3 -8.58 -12.53 22.32
CA THR A 3 -7.92 -13.37 21.31
C THR A 3 -7.52 -12.45 20.16
N THR A 4 -6.23 -12.25 19.95
CA THR A 4 -5.72 -11.41 18.86
C THR A 4 -5.98 -12.11 17.53
N ALA A 5 -6.40 -11.37 16.50
CA ALA A 5 -6.80 -11.95 15.20
C ALA A 5 -5.68 -12.83 14.59
N TYR A 6 -4.43 -12.49 14.88
CA TYR A 6 -3.21 -13.08 14.34
C TYR A 6 -2.58 -14.18 15.20
N SER A 7 -3.23 -14.63 16.29
CA SER A 7 -2.74 -15.76 17.10
C SER A 7 -3.49 -17.07 16.86
N SER A 8 -4.52 -17.06 16.01
CA SER A 8 -5.30 -18.27 15.74
C SER A 8 -4.48 -19.35 15.00
N PRO A 9 -4.67 -20.64 15.30
CA PRO A 9 -3.99 -21.73 14.57
C PRO A 9 -4.28 -21.71 13.06
N SER A 10 -5.50 -21.32 12.66
CA SER A 10 -5.87 -21.15 11.25
C SER A 10 -5.00 -20.07 10.60
N PHE A 11 -4.86 -18.91 11.25
CA PHE A 11 -4.04 -17.83 10.74
C PHE A 11 -2.57 -18.23 10.62
N LYS A 12 -1.99 -18.87 11.64
CA LYS A 12 -0.58 -19.35 11.57
C LYS A 12 -0.37 -20.34 10.42
N SER A 13 -1.33 -21.23 10.20
CA SER A 13 -1.29 -22.17 9.07
C SER A 13 -1.38 -21.46 7.72
N GLN A 14 -2.26 -20.46 7.59
CA GLN A 14 -2.40 -19.65 6.39
C GLN A 14 -1.14 -18.82 6.12
N LEU A 15 -0.58 -18.17 7.14
CA LEU A 15 0.63 -17.37 7.06
C LEU A 15 1.87 -18.22 6.68
N SER A 16 1.97 -19.43 7.22
CA SER A 16 3.03 -20.37 6.88
C SER A 16 2.94 -20.80 5.41
N ALA A 17 1.72 -21.09 4.93
CA ALA A 17 1.44 -21.42 3.53
C ALA A 17 1.62 -20.22 2.57
N ALA A 18 1.35 -19.00 3.06
CA ALA A 18 1.44 -17.74 2.33
C ALA A 18 2.75 -16.97 2.56
N SER A 19 3.76 -17.59 3.19
CA SER A 19 5.01 -16.94 3.63
C SER A 19 5.85 -16.29 2.53
N ASN A 20 5.43 -16.42 1.27
CA ASN A 20 6.03 -15.80 0.09
C ASN A 20 5.12 -14.74 -0.56
N ARG A 21 4.07 -14.25 0.10
CA ARG A 21 3.18 -13.21 -0.43
C ARG A 21 3.00 -12.03 0.53
N PRO A 22 2.80 -10.80 0.02
CA PRO A 22 2.45 -9.67 0.86
C PRO A 22 1.17 -9.89 1.66
N ILE A 23 1.18 -9.44 2.92
CA ILE A 23 0.00 -9.39 3.79
C ILE A 23 -0.55 -7.97 3.77
N LEU A 24 -1.86 -7.83 3.56
CA LEU A 24 -2.54 -6.54 3.60
C LEU A 24 -3.50 -6.49 4.79
N THR A 25 -3.29 -5.48 5.64
CA THR A 25 -4.15 -5.18 6.78
C THR A 25 -4.74 -3.80 6.61
N SER A 26 -6.07 -3.72 6.48
CA SER A 26 -6.77 -2.43 6.50
C SER A 26 -6.74 -1.83 7.90
N LEU A 27 -6.30 -0.58 8.02
CA LEU A 27 -6.13 0.08 9.32
C LEU A 27 -7.35 0.92 9.72
N ASN A 28 -7.99 1.59 8.75
CA ASN A 28 -9.13 2.49 9.00
C ASN A 28 -10.40 2.13 8.18
N GLY A 29 -10.37 1.10 7.34
CA GLY A 29 -11.49 0.74 6.46
C GLY A 29 -11.66 1.66 5.24
N ASP A 30 -10.67 2.51 4.98
CA ASP A 30 -10.55 3.40 3.83
C ASP A 30 -9.17 3.18 3.19
N ASN A 31 -8.42 4.25 3.01
CA ASN A 31 -7.19 4.34 2.25
C ASN A 31 -5.90 4.00 3.06
N SER A 32 -6.00 3.73 4.37
CA SER A 32 -4.85 3.42 5.23
C SER A 32 -4.58 1.92 5.36
N TRP A 33 -3.37 1.51 5.01
CA TRP A 33 -2.96 0.11 4.94
C TRP A 33 -1.65 -0.15 5.69
N LEU A 34 -1.58 -1.27 6.41
CA LEU A 34 -0.31 -1.91 6.77
C LEU A 34 -0.06 -3.02 5.74
N ILE A 35 1.07 -2.95 5.06
CA ILE A 35 1.48 -3.87 4.01
C ILE A 35 2.79 -4.52 4.45
N SER A 36 2.78 -5.84 4.62
CA SER A 36 3.96 -6.60 5.05
C SER A 36 4.50 -7.39 3.87
N PHE A 37 5.60 -6.93 3.28
CA PHE A 37 6.24 -7.58 2.13
C PHE A 37 7.22 -8.65 2.61
N PRO A 38 7.17 -9.90 2.10
CA PRO A 38 8.12 -10.91 2.50
C PRO A 38 9.55 -10.49 2.14
N VAL A 39 10.47 -10.64 3.09
CA VAL A 39 11.89 -10.45 2.80
C VAL A 39 12.34 -11.58 1.83
N PRO A 40 13.00 -11.26 0.70
CA PRO A 40 13.47 -12.26 -0.25
C PRO A 40 14.25 -13.38 0.44
N ALA A 41 14.01 -14.63 0.02
CA ALA A 41 14.55 -15.81 0.71
C ALA A 41 16.08 -15.82 0.83
N ASN A 42 16.78 -15.31 -0.19
CA ASN A 42 18.24 -15.19 -0.20
C ASN A 42 18.78 -14.07 0.69
N LEU A 43 17.91 -13.18 1.18
CA LEU A 43 18.25 -12.08 2.09
C LEU A 43 17.77 -12.32 3.53
N ARG A 44 16.89 -13.31 3.73
CA ARG A 44 16.45 -13.72 5.07
C ARG A 44 17.62 -14.30 5.84
N LYS A 45 17.88 -13.71 7.00
CA LYS A 45 18.88 -14.22 7.95
C LYS A 45 18.20 -15.22 8.88
N ASN A 46 18.89 -16.32 9.17
CA ASN A 46 18.46 -17.31 10.16
C ASN A 46 19.03 -16.96 11.53
N GLU A 47 18.81 -15.73 11.99
CA GLU A 47 19.32 -15.21 13.26
C GLU A 47 18.16 -14.69 14.12
N PRO A 48 18.19 -14.85 15.46
CA PRO A 48 17.19 -14.27 16.35
C PRO A 48 17.00 -12.78 16.09
N GLY A 49 15.74 -12.34 15.99
CA GLY A 49 15.38 -10.96 15.66
C GLY A 49 15.40 -10.61 14.16
N SER A 50 15.69 -11.56 13.28
CA SER A 50 15.54 -11.36 11.83
C SER A 50 14.07 -11.34 11.45
N LYS A 51 13.64 -10.28 10.76
CA LYS A 51 12.26 -10.10 10.31
C LYS A 51 11.97 -10.97 9.10
N ALA A 52 10.79 -11.59 9.09
CA ALA A 52 10.29 -12.30 7.92
C ALA A 52 9.71 -11.33 6.89
N PHE A 53 9.25 -10.16 7.33
CA PHE A 53 8.62 -9.16 6.49
C PHE A 53 9.25 -7.77 6.67
N TYR A 54 9.13 -6.97 5.62
CA TYR A 54 9.34 -5.53 5.63
C TYR A 54 7.98 -4.85 5.67
N HIS A 55 7.71 -4.13 6.75
CA HIS A 55 6.41 -3.59 7.10
C HIS A 55 6.31 -2.12 6.71
N VAL A 56 5.38 -1.83 5.81
CA VAL A 56 5.09 -0.50 5.28
C VAL A 56 3.73 -0.04 5.76
N VAL A 57 3.65 1.17 6.30
CA VAL A 57 2.36 1.84 6.50
C VAL A 57 2.13 2.78 5.33
N SER A 58 0.99 2.66 4.67
CA SER A 58 0.62 3.48 3.52
C SER A 58 -0.54 4.41 3.88
N ASP A 59 -0.40 5.69 3.55
CA ASP A 59 -1.41 6.76 3.67
C ASP A 59 -2.14 6.77 5.02
N ALA A 60 -1.39 6.94 6.10
CA ALA A 60 -1.88 6.76 7.47
C ALA A 60 -2.84 7.87 7.94
N TRP A 61 -4.08 7.49 8.22
CA TRP A 61 -5.10 8.30 8.88
C TRP A 61 -5.90 7.44 9.87
N LEU A 62 -5.48 7.49 11.13
CA LEU A 62 -5.90 6.55 12.19
C LEU A 62 -6.70 7.20 13.33
N GLN A 63 -6.78 8.52 13.33
CA GLN A 63 -7.47 9.30 14.33
C GLN A 63 -7.80 10.68 13.82
N GLY A 64 -8.79 11.34 14.44
CA GLY A 64 -9.18 12.70 14.11
C GLY A 64 -9.90 12.81 12.78
N ASP A 65 -10.67 13.87 12.63
CA ASP A 65 -11.21 14.26 11.33
C ASP A 65 -10.17 15.10 10.60
N THR A 66 -10.32 15.20 9.28
CA THR A 66 -9.41 15.96 8.44
C THR A 66 -10.17 16.87 7.48
N GLY A 67 -9.49 17.70 6.70
CA GLY A 67 -10.18 18.63 5.81
C GLY A 67 -9.25 19.48 4.97
N PHE A 68 -9.81 20.23 4.02
CA PHE A 68 -9.03 21.13 3.19
C PHE A 68 -9.78 22.42 2.87
N GLY A 69 -9.04 23.43 2.39
CA GLY A 69 -9.59 24.73 2.01
C GLY A 69 -10.07 25.57 3.19
N TRP A 70 -9.25 25.71 4.23
CA TRP A 70 -9.57 26.49 5.45
C TRP A 70 -10.88 26.07 6.15
N GLY A 71 -11.19 24.77 6.15
CA GLY A 71 -12.37 24.23 6.82
C GLY A 71 -13.65 24.26 5.99
N LEU A 72 -13.57 24.59 4.69
CA LEU A 72 -14.71 24.48 3.77
C LEU A 72 -15.10 23.02 3.49
N VAL A 73 -14.14 22.10 3.62
CA VAL A 73 -14.38 20.66 3.49
C VAL A 73 -13.87 19.97 4.74
N CYS A 74 -14.76 19.26 5.42
CA CYS A 74 -14.44 18.33 6.48
C CYS A 74 -14.65 16.91 5.95
N ILE A 75 -13.69 16.03 6.21
CA ILE A 75 -13.73 14.62 5.89
C ILE A 75 -13.67 13.89 7.23
N GLU A 76 -14.80 13.30 7.60
CA GLU A 76 -14.91 12.42 8.76
C GLU A 76 -14.37 11.04 8.39
N MET A 77 -13.69 10.39 9.34
CA MET A 77 -13.28 9.00 9.15
C MET A 77 -14.52 8.12 8.91
N PRO A 78 -14.48 7.13 8.00
CA PRO A 78 -15.64 6.28 7.71
C PRO A 78 -16.12 5.48 8.93
N GLY A 79 -15.25 5.28 9.92
CA GLY A 79 -15.55 4.67 11.21
C GLY A 79 -14.42 4.93 12.21
N LYS A 80 -14.58 4.50 13.46
CA LYS A 80 -13.51 4.60 14.47
C LYS A 80 -12.49 3.48 14.24
N PRO A 81 -11.24 3.78 13.83
CA PRO A 81 -10.22 2.76 13.64
C PRO A 81 -9.92 2.06 14.96
N LYS A 82 -9.70 0.75 14.92
CA LYS A 82 -9.29 -0.01 16.11
C LYS A 82 -7.85 0.31 16.52
N ILE A 83 -7.02 0.61 15.53
CA ILE A 83 -5.62 1.01 15.68
C ILE A 83 -5.57 2.52 15.45
N ARG A 84 -5.08 3.27 16.42
CA ARG A 84 -5.23 4.74 16.46
C ARG A 84 -3.92 5.51 16.33
N ASP A 85 -2.79 4.84 16.46
CA ASP A 85 -1.46 5.43 16.50
C ASP A 85 -0.39 4.45 16.00
N GLY A 86 0.84 4.95 15.84
CA GLY A 86 1.98 4.16 15.40
C GLY A 86 2.36 3.04 16.38
N ALA A 87 2.14 3.21 17.68
CA ALA A 87 2.40 2.18 18.67
C ALA A 87 1.47 0.96 18.49
N GLY A 88 0.18 1.21 18.21
CA GLY A 88 -0.81 0.19 17.87
C GLY A 88 -0.49 -0.52 16.56
N VAL A 89 -0.03 0.19 15.53
CA VAL A 89 0.45 -0.46 14.29
C VAL A 89 1.68 -1.33 14.57
N GLY A 90 2.62 -0.85 15.39
CA GLY A 90 3.77 -1.63 15.82
C GLY A 90 3.38 -2.90 16.58
N ALA A 91 2.28 -2.89 17.35
CA ALA A 91 1.75 -4.09 17.99
C ALA A 91 1.29 -5.13 16.95
N VAL A 92 0.58 -4.70 15.89
CA VAL A 92 0.19 -5.59 14.80
C VAL A 92 1.41 -6.17 14.07
N VAL A 93 2.43 -5.36 13.81
CA VAL A 93 3.69 -5.83 13.22
C VAL A 93 4.32 -6.94 14.06
N ARG A 94 4.42 -6.74 15.39
CA ARG A 94 4.94 -7.78 16.29
C ARG A 94 4.10 -9.05 16.28
N GLU A 95 2.78 -8.93 16.16
CA GLU A 95 1.89 -10.09 16.04
C GLU A 95 2.12 -10.88 14.75
N ILE A 96 2.28 -10.19 13.60
CA ILE A 96 2.59 -10.82 12.31
C ILE A 96 3.93 -11.57 12.39
N GLU A 97 4.98 -10.91 12.89
CA GLU A 97 6.31 -11.53 13.00
C GLU A 97 6.32 -12.70 14.00
N SER A 98 5.60 -12.56 15.13
CA SER A 98 5.47 -13.65 16.13
C SER A 98 4.67 -14.85 15.61
N ALA A 99 3.90 -14.69 14.54
CA ALA A 99 3.16 -15.79 13.93
C ALA A 99 4.06 -16.68 13.05
N VAL A 100 5.18 -16.17 12.53
CA VAL A 100 6.15 -16.91 11.70
C VAL A 100 7.49 -17.16 12.36
N GLY A 101 7.81 -16.46 13.45
CA GLY A 101 9.08 -16.56 14.14
C GLY A 101 9.08 -15.76 15.45
N ASP A 102 10.12 -14.96 15.65
CA ASP A 102 10.24 -14.06 16.79
C ASP A 102 9.89 -12.63 16.38
N GLY A 103 8.78 -12.10 16.90
CA GLY A 103 8.38 -10.72 16.69
C GLY A 103 8.96 -9.73 17.70
N THR A 104 9.84 -10.17 18.60
CA THR A 104 10.44 -9.29 19.62
C THR A 104 11.26 -8.19 18.96
N GLY A 105 10.90 -6.93 19.25
CA GLY A 105 11.59 -5.76 18.69
C GLY A 105 11.21 -5.41 17.25
N ALA A 106 10.31 -6.17 16.60
CA ALA A 106 9.81 -5.81 15.27
C ALA A 106 8.99 -4.51 15.32
N GLY A 107 9.18 -3.66 14.32
CA GLY A 107 8.50 -2.38 14.15
C GLY A 107 8.19 -2.06 12.70
N VAL A 108 7.58 -0.90 12.45
CA VAL A 108 7.34 -0.41 11.08
C VAL A 108 8.68 -0.01 10.45
N ASP A 109 8.92 -0.41 9.19
CA ASP A 109 10.18 -0.16 8.50
C ASP A 109 10.15 1.08 7.61
N ALA A 110 8.96 1.43 7.08
CA ALA A 110 8.78 2.61 6.25
C ALA A 110 7.33 3.11 6.28
N ILE A 111 7.16 4.39 5.96
CA ILE A 111 5.86 5.00 5.72
C ILE A 111 5.80 5.49 4.27
N PHE A 112 4.78 5.08 3.51
CA PHE A 112 4.51 5.56 2.17
C PHE A 112 3.38 6.59 2.22
N VAL A 113 3.62 7.76 1.63
CA VAL A 113 2.64 8.84 1.49
C VAL A 113 2.44 9.14 0.00
N ASN A 114 1.39 8.56 -0.55
CA ASN A 114 1.12 8.51 -1.97
C ASN A 114 0.37 9.74 -2.48
N PHE A 115 -0.14 10.57 -1.58
CA PHE A 115 -0.88 11.78 -1.91
C PHE A 115 -0.76 12.83 -0.81
N HIS A 116 -0.94 14.09 -1.18
CA HIS A 116 -0.66 15.25 -0.31
C HIS A 116 -1.91 15.89 0.28
N TYR A 117 -3.05 15.23 0.22
CA TYR A 117 -4.23 15.68 0.94
C TYR A 117 -4.25 15.02 2.32
N ASP A 118 -4.85 15.71 3.28
CA ASP A 118 -4.65 15.40 4.70
C ASP A 118 -5.27 14.06 5.12
N ASP A 119 -6.17 13.46 4.33
CA ASP A 119 -6.67 12.09 4.49
C ASP A 119 -5.66 11.01 4.06
N HIS A 120 -4.59 11.39 3.35
CA HIS A 120 -3.46 10.51 3.00
C HIS A 120 -2.19 10.81 3.81
N MET A 121 -2.10 12.01 4.38
CA MET A 121 -0.95 12.45 5.18
C MET A 121 -1.39 13.11 6.49
N HIS A 122 -2.27 12.47 7.24
CA HIS A 122 -2.83 13.08 8.45
C HIS A 122 -1.74 13.36 9.50
N GLU A 123 -1.40 14.63 9.71
CA GLU A 123 -0.28 15.05 10.57
C GLU A 123 -0.41 14.50 11.99
N GLY A 124 -1.62 14.59 12.57
CA GLY A 124 -1.90 14.11 13.91
C GLY A 124 -1.71 12.59 14.06
N THR A 125 -1.83 11.82 12.97
CA THR A 125 -1.52 10.39 12.96
C THR A 125 -0.02 10.17 12.73
N LEU A 126 0.57 10.84 11.73
CA LEU A 126 1.97 10.63 11.36
C LEU A 126 2.93 11.00 12.49
N ARG A 127 2.63 12.03 13.29
CA ARG A 127 3.43 12.38 14.48
C ARG A 127 3.43 11.33 15.59
N THR A 128 2.52 10.36 15.56
CA THR A 128 2.51 9.25 16.54
C THR A 128 3.51 8.15 16.20
N PHE A 129 4.06 8.14 14.98
CA PHE A 129 5.11 7.21 14.59
C PHE A 129 6.49 7.70 15.04
N ASP A 130 7.41 6.77 15.25
CA ASP A 130 8.79 7.07 15.60
C ASP A 130 9.45 7.89 14.49
N ALA A 131 10.14 8.97 14.88
CA ALA A 131 10.81 9.91 13.97
C ALA A 131 11.95 9.28 13.15
N SER A 132 12.47 8.12 13.56
CA SER A 132 13.49 7.37 12.84
C SER A 132 12.96 6.57 11.65
N ILE A 133 11.63 6.35 11.57
CA ILE A 133 11.03 5.63 10.45
C ILE A 133 11.12 6.50 9.20
N PRO A 134 11.73 6.01 8.10
CA PRO A 134 11.81 6.77 6.86
C PRO A 134 10.45 6.92 6.19
N VAL A 135 10.17 8.13 5.71
CA VAL A 135 8.96 8.45 4.95
C VAL A 135 9.31 8.58 3.46
N PHE A 136 8.59 7.85 2.61
CA PHE A 136 8.68 7.97 1.15
C PHE A 136 7.42 8.64 0.65
N ALA A 137 7.55 9.86 0.15
CA ALA A 137 6.40 10.72 -0.12
C ALA A 137 6.45 11.31 -1.54
N THR A 138 5.29 11.53 -2.14
CA THR A 138 5.18 12.34 -3.37
C THR A 138 5.81 13.71 -3.18
N PRO A 139 6.26 14.40 -4.25
CA PRO A 139 6.96 15.69 -4.11
C PRO A 139 6.22 16.72 -3.24
N GLN A 140 4.90 16.85 -3.42
CA GLN A 140 4.09 17.77 -2.63
C GLN A 140 3.99 17.35 -1.16
N ALA A 141 3.74 16.06 -0.90
CA ALA A 141 3.65 15.54 0.47
C ALA A 141 5.00 15.62 1.20
N ALA A 142 6.10 15.31 0.52
CA ALA A 142 7.45 15.41 1.08
C ALA A 142 7.74 16.84 1.58
N GLY A 143 7.40 17.86 0.77
CA GLY A 143 7.55 19.27 1.16
C GLY A 143 6.79 19.62 2.44
N THR A 144 5.54 19.18 2.56
CA THR A 144 4.72 19.40 3.76
C THR A 144 5.26 18.65 4.97
N ILE A 145 5.60 17.36 4.82
CA ILE A 145 6.10 16.52 5.90
C ILE A 145 7.46 17.01 6.41
N HIS A 146 8.33 17.51 5.53
CA HIS A 146 9.57 18.16 5.94
C HIS A 146 9.32 19.37 6.84
N ALA A 147 8.32 20.20 6.51
CA ALA A 147 7.99 21.39 7.29
C ALA A 147 7.49 21.06 8.71
N TRP A 148 6.98 19.85 8.95
CA TRP A 148 6.57 19.40 10.28
C TRP A 148 7.73 19.14 11.24
N ASN A 149 8.96 18.99 10.71
CA ASN A 149 10.19 18.74 11.47
C ASN A 149 10.06 17.58 12.49
N HIS A 150 9.39 16.50 12.07
CA HIS A 150 9.19 15.30 12.89
C HIS A 150 10.13 14.17 12.45
N PHE A 151 10.05 13.76 11.20
CA PHE A 151 10.84 12.64 10.68
C PHE A 151 12.26 13.06 10.30
N SER A 152 13.23 12.24 10.69
CA SER A 152 14.65 12.42 10.36
C SER A 152 14.96 12.16 8.88
N THR A 153 14.17 11.31 8.23
CA THR A 153 14.37 10.90 6.83
C THR A 153 13.04 11.00 6.08
N VAL A 154 12.99 11.89 5.09
CA VAL A 154 11.89 12.00 4.13
C VAL A 154 12.50 11.96 2.73
N VAL A 155 12.09 10.98 1.93
CA VAL A 155 12.59 10.72 0.58
C VAL A 155 11.47 11.03 -0.41
N THR A 156 11.78 11.85 -1.41
CA THR A 156 10.82 12.19 -2.48
C THR A 156 10.75 11.05 -3.49
N THR A 157 9.55 10.52 -3.74
CA THR A 157 9.30 9.51 -4.77
C THR A 157 9.20 10.14 -6.16
N LYS A 158 9.35 9.30 -7.20
CA LYS A 158 9.24 9.72 -8.59
C LYS A 158 7.85 9.39 -9.15
N ASP A 159 7.42 10.20 -10.11
CA ASP A 159 6.27 9.86 -10.94
C ASP A 159 6.70 8.97 -12.10
N PHE A 160 5.93 7.92 -12.36
CA PHE A 160 6.06 7.03 -13.51
C PHE A 160 5.58 7.75 -14.77
N GLY A 161 6.46 7.83 -15.77
CA GLY A 161 6.24 8.61 -16.99
C GLY A 161 5.88 7.76 -18.20
N VAL A 162 5.50 8.44 -19.29
CA VAL A 162 5.22 7.80 -20.58
C VAL A 162 6.47 7.24 -21.28
N SER A 163 7.66 7.75 -20.94
CA SER A 163 8.95 7.25 -21.44
C SER A 163 9.35 5.91 -20.83
N ALA A 164 8.61 5.44 -19.83
CA ALA A 164 8.95 4.24 -19.07
C ALA A 164 8.80 2.94 -19.87
N THR A 165 8.21 2.95 -21.07
CA THR A 165 8.13 1.75 -21.94
C THR A 165 9.51 1.18 -22.29
N ASN A 166 10.55 2.01 -22.27
CA ASN A 166 11.94 1.62 -22.53
C ASN A 166 12.83 1.61 -21.28
N GLU A 167 12.31 2.03 -20.12
CA GLU A 167 13.06 2.07 -18.87
C GLU A 167 12.58 0.98 -17.92
N PRO A 168 13.49 0.28 -17.21
CA PRO A 168 13.06 -0.65 -16.19
C PRO A 168 12.35 0.11 -15.07
N TRP A 169 11.33 -0.50 -14.46
CA TRP A 169 10.64 0.07 -13.29
C TRP A 169 11.62 0.48 -12.17
N ARG A 170 12.78 -0.17 -12.09
CA ARG A 170 13.89 0.14 -11.17
C ARG A 170 14.43 1.57 -11.32
N ALA A 171 14.30 2.21 -12.48
CA ALA A 171 14.67 3.62 -12.66
C ALA A 171 13.84 4.58 -11.77
N TYR A 172 12.64 4.12 -11.37
CA TYR A 172 11.70 4.84 -10.53
C TYR A 172 11.85 4.51 -9.04
N HIS A 173 12.84 3.67 -8.66
CA HIS A 173 13.15 3.40 -7.25
C HIS A 173 13.53 4.71 -6.52
N PRO A 174 12.97 4.98 -5.33
CA PRO A 174 13.21 6.24 -4.61
C PRO A 174 14.62 6.35 -4.03
N GLY A 175 15.32 5.22 -3.86
CA GLY A 175 16.65 5.16 -3.28
C GLY A 175 16.64 4.78 -1.80
N ALA A 176 17.82 4.80 -1.19
CA ALA A 176 17.98 4.50 0.23
C ALA A 176 17.14 5.45 1.12
N PRO A 177 16.63 4.96 2.27
CA PRO A 177 16.88 3.64 2.87
C PRO A 177 15.92 2.52 2.41
N LEU A 178 15.15 2.71 1.32
CA LEU A 178 14.30 1.64 0.81
C LEU A 178 15.17 0.51 0.25
N PRO A 179 14.89 -0.77 0.55
CA PRO A 179 15.70 -1.86 0.02
C PRO A 179 15.49 -2.06 -1.48
N ASP A 180 16.55 -2.36 -2.22
CA ASP A 180 16.55 -2.46 -3.70
C ASP A 180 15.57 -3.48 -4.30
N TRP A 181 15.01 -4.37 -3.48
CA TRP A 181 13.99 -5.35 -3.87
C TRP A 181 12.55 -4.85 -3.70
N LEU A 182 12.34 -3.66 -3.14
CA LEU A 182 11.04 -3.01 -2.98
C LEU A 182 11.09 -1.58 -3.54
N SER A 183 10.13 -1.21 -4.38
CA SER A 183 10.02 0.14 -4.94
C SER A 183 8.61 0.67 -4.80
N VAL A 184 8.50 1.99 -4.75
CA VAL A 184 7.22 2.70 -4.76
C VAL A 184 7.32 3.92 -5.68
N PHE A 185 6.33 4.08 -6.56
CA PHE A 185 6.21 5.25 -7.42
C PHE A 185 4.76 5.51 -7.78
N ARG A 186 4.43 6.78 -8.00
CA ARG A 186 3.09 7.22 -8.39
C ARG A 186 2.94 7.15 -9.91
N ILE A 187 1.77 6.78 -10.38
CA ILE A 187 1.33 6.78 -11.77
C ILE A 187 0.30 7.91 -11.88
N PRO A 188 0.69 9.07 -12.45
CA PRO A 188 -0.24 10.17 -12.64
C PRO A 188 -1.40 9.76 -13.54
N GLY A 189 -2.61 10.25 -13.22
CA GLY A 189 -3.75 10.11 -14.12
C GLY A 189 -4.33 11.44 -14.55
N HIS A 190 -5.57 11.42 -15.00
CA HIS A 190 -6.22 12.54 -15.67
C HIS A 190 -6.53 13.73 -14.76
N SER A 191 -6.54 13.50 -13.46
CA SER A 191 -6.71 14.52 -12.42
C SER A 191 -5.74 14.24 -11.29
N VAL A 192 -5.50 15.23 -10.43
CA VAL A 192 -4.61 15.08 -9.28
C VAL A 192 -5.08 14.00 -8.30
N LEU A 193 -6.40 13.87 -8.10
CA LEU A 193 -7.01 12.85 -7.25
C LEU A 193 -6.97 11.46 -7.91
N ASN A 194 -7.12 11.39 -9.22
CA ASN A 194 -7.23 10.12 -9.94
C ASN A 194 -5.86 9.62 -10.39
N PHE A 195 -5.10 9.10 -9.43
CA PHE A 195 -3.79 8.47 -9.64
C PHE A 195 -3.82 6.98 -9.26
N ALA A 196 -2.73 6.30 -9.54
CA ALA A 196 -2.41 5.03 -8.90
C ALA A 196 -0.98 5.05 -8.36
N THR A 197 -0.65 4.16 -7.45
CA THR A 197 0.70 3.92 -6.96
C THR A 197 1.03 2.47 -7.22
N ALA A 198 2.19 2.22 -7.81
CA ALA A 198 2.74 0.87 -7.92
C ALA A 198 3.72 0.66 -6.76
N MET A 199 3.45 -0.36 -5.95
CA MET A 199 4.39 -0.89 -4.97
C MET A 199 4.95 -2.19 -5.54
N VAL A 200 6.17 -2.14 -6.08
CA VAL A 200 6.80 -3.24 -6.80
C VAL A 200 7.75 -3.98 -5.87
N TRP A 201 7.53 -5.27 -5.69
CA TRP A 201 8.29 -6.16 -4.84
C TRP A 201 8.93 -7.28 -5.67
N SER A 202 10.17 -7.64 -5.34
CA SER A 202 10.94 -8.68 -6.04
C SER A 202 11.24 -9.86 -5.11
N PRO A 203 10.42 -10.93 -5.09
CA PRO A 203 10.69 -12.14 -4.29
C PRO A 203 12.04 -12.79 -4.60
N THR A 204 12.45 -12.69 -5.86
CA THR A 204 13.73 -13.16 -6.39
C THR A 204 14.31 -12.06 -7.28
N SER A 205 15.56 -12.23 -7.74
CA SER A 205 16.17 -11.31 -8.71
C SER A 205 15.45 -11.27 -10.07
N GLU A 206 14.68 -12.31 -10.38
CA GLU A 206 14.08 -12.54 -11.70
C GLU A 206 12.57 -12.40 -11.72
N GLN A 207 11.89 -12.35 -10.57
CA GLN A 207 10.43 -12.25 -10.48
C GLN A 207 10.06 -10.93 -9.82
N HIS A 208 9.10 -10.23 -10.43
CA HIS A 208 8.61 -8.93 -9.95
C HIS A 208 7.09 -8.95 -9.84
N GLU A 209 6.57 -8.36 -8.78
CA GLU A 209 5.15 -8.33 -8.50
C GLU A 209 4.75 -6.95 -7.98
N ALA A 210 3.61 -6.43 -8.43
CA ALA A 210 3.11 -5.14 -7.99
C ALA A 210 1.77 -5.24 -7.26
N ILE A 211 1.63 -4.44 -6.20
CA ILE A 211 0.33 -4.01 -5.70
C ILE A 211 0.04 -2.65 -6.33
N LEU A 212 -1.09 -2.55 -7.03
CA LEU A 212 -1.55 -1.31 -7.63
C LEU A 212 -2.60 -0.66 -6.71
N TYR A 213 -2.24 0.43 -6.07
CA TYR A 213 -3.11 1.17 -5.15
C TYR A 213 -3.70 2.40 -5.86
N SER A 214 -5.02 2.50 -5.96
CA SER A 214 -5.74 3.57 -6.65
C SER A 214 -7.02 3.94 -5.91
N PRO A 215 -6.91 4.68 -4.79
CA PRO A 215 -8.03 4.93 -3.86
C PRO A 215 -9.19 5.69 -4.53
N HIS A 216 -8.86 6.59 -5.46
CA HIS A 216 -9.83 7.36 -6.24
C HIS A 216 -10.04 6.84 -7.67
N GLY A 217 -9.34 5.78 -8.05
CA GLY A 217 -9.35 5.22 -9.39
C GLY A 217 -8.52 5.98 -10.42
N ILE A 218 -8.16 5.27 -11.48
CA ILE A 218 -7.37 5.75 -12.61
C ILE A 218 -7.98 5.23 -13.91
N ARG A 219 -8.06 6.06 -14.95
CA ARG A 219 -8.62 5.63 -16.23
C ARG A 219 -7.65 4.64 -16.91
N PRO A 220 -8.10 3.48 -17.42
CA PRO A 220 -7.21 2.55 -18.12
C PRO A 220 -6.54 3.14 -19.36
N SER A 221 -7.08 4.20 -19.93
CA SER A 221 -6.50 4.92 -21.07
C SER A 221 -5.38 5.90 -20.69
N GLN A 222 -5.05 6.08 -19.40
CA GLN A 222 -3.99 6.99 -19.00
C GLN A 222 -2.63 6.54 -19.56
N PRO A 223 -1.92 7.42 -20.30
CA PRO A 223 -0.64 7.04 -20.92
C PRO A 223 0.41 6.47 -19.94
N PRO A 224 0.61 7.03 -18.73
CA PRO A 224 1.53 6.44 -17.76
C PRO A 224 1.13 5.03 -17.30
N LEU A 225 -0.18 4.80 -17.09
CA LEU A 225 -0.68 3.46 -16.75
C LEU A 225 -0.52 2.48 -17.91
N ARG A 226 -0.71 2.92 -19.15
CA ARG A 226 -0.44 2.11 -20.33
C ARG A 226 1.02 1.73 -20.45
N ALA A 227 1.93 2.67 -20.23
CA ALA A 227 3.36 2.37 -20.21
C ALA A 227 3.72 1.31 -19.16
N LEU A 228 3.07 1.33 -17.99
CA LEU A 228 3.27 0.29 -16.97
C LEU A 228 2.70 -1.06 -17.42
N ILE A 229 1.50 -1.07 -18.00
CA ILE A 229 0.87 -2.30 -18.54
C ILE A 229 1.74 -2.90 -19.64
N ASP A 230 2.28 -2.08 -20.54
CA ASP A 230 3.16 -2.52 -21.62
C ASP A 230 4.47 -3.10 -21.06
N LEU A 231 5.05 -2.47 -20.04
CA LEU A 231 6.22 -2.99 -19.32
C LEU A 231 5.93 -4.36 -18.69
N ILE A 232 4.80 -4.51 -18.01
CA ILE A 232 4.38 -5.77 -17.37
C ILE A 232 4.08 -6.85 -18.42
N SER A 233 3.51 -6.47 -19.56
CA SER A 233 3.14 -7.40 -20.62
C SER A 233 4.36 -7.92 -21.40
N ASN A 234 5.55 -7.35 -21.18
CA ASN A 234 6.78 -7.83 -21.77
C ASN A 234 7.18 -9.17 -21.11
N PRO A 235 7.21 -10.29 -21.86
CA PRO A 235 7.57 -11.59 -21.29
C PRO A 235 9.00 -11.62 -20.71
N SER A 236 9.90 -10.74 -21.18
CA SER A 236 11.29 -10.71 -20.70
C SER A 236 11.44 -10.09 -19.32
N THR A 237 10.43 -9.42 -18.78
CA THR A 237 10.52 -8.76 -17.46
C THR A 237 10.01 -9.61 -16.31
N ASN A 238 9.33 -10.74 -16.57
CA ASN A 238 8.71 -11.62 -15.56
C ASN A 238 8.05 -10.82 -14.42
N PHE A 239 7.14 -9.94 -14.81
CA PHE A 239 6.50 -8.96 -13.94
C PHE A 239 4.99 -9.20 -13.97
N SER A 240 4.33 -9.26 -12.81
CA SER A 240 2.87 -9.34 -12.69
C SER A 240 2.30 -8.29 -11.72
N ILE A 241 0.99 -8.01 -11.82
CA ILE A 241 0.27 -7.25 -10.78
C ILE A 241 -0.52 -8.24 -9.94
N LEU A 242 -0.11 -8.39 -8.68
CA LEU A 242 -0.68 -9.31 -7.71
C LEU A 242 -2.07 -8.88 -7.23
N ALA A 243 -2.22 -7.59 -6.91
CA ALA A 243 -3.46 -7.04 -6.35
C ALA A 243 -3.73 -5.63 -6.86
N ILE A 244 -5.01 -5.24 -6.87
CA ILE A 244 -5.45 -3.88 -7.10
C ILE A 244 -6.28 -3.44 -5.90
N LEU A 245 -5.84 -2.39 -5.21
CA LEU A 245 -6.59 -1.73 -4.14
C LEU A 245 -7.29 -0.52 -4.74
N HIS A 246 -8.62 -0.49 -4.71
CA HIS A 246 -9.39 0.49 -5.46
C HIS A 246 -10.70 0.86 -4.76
N GLY A 247 -11.04 2.16 -4.75
CA GLY A 247 -12.30 2.64 -4.20
C GLY A 247 -13.50 2.08 -4.95
N LEU A 248 -14.45 1.45 -4.27
CA LEU A 248 -15.63 0.87 -4.91
C LEU A 248 -16.76 1.87 -5.12
N LYS A 249 -16.81 2.89 -4.27
CA LYS A 249 -17.86 3.89 -4.30
C LYS A 249 -17.54 4.99 -5.30
N THR A 250 -18.41 5.19 -6.27
CA THR A 250 -18.39 6.41 -7.08
C THR A 250 -18.74 7.61 -6.23
N SER A 251 -17.88 8.62 -6.22
CA SER A 251 -18.04 9.82 -5.38
C SER A 251 -17.93 11.09 -6.21
N TYR A 252 -18.66 12.12 -5.79
CA TYR A 252 -18.66 13.44 -6.41
C TYR A 252 -18.49 14.50 -5.33
N ALA A 253 -17.72 15.55 -5.64
CA ALA A 253 -17.64 16.76 -4.84
C ALA A 253 -17.84 17.96 -5.77
N PHE A 254 -18.77 18.86 -5.42
CA PHE A 254 -19.09 20.04 -6.24
C PHE A 254 -19.40 19.73 -7.71
N GLY A 255 -20.06 18.59 -7.98
CA GLY A 255 -20.39 18.13 -9.34
C GLY A 255 -19.22 17.49 -10.10
N ILE A 256 -18.02 17.44 -9.52
CA ILE A 256 -16.84 16.79 -10.10
C ILE A 256 -16.73 15.37 -9.54
N GLN A 257 -16.58 14.38 -10.42
CA GLN A 257 -16.33 12.99 -10.01
C GLN A 257 -14.95 12.89 -9.38
N THR A 258 -14.89 12.57 -8.08
CA THR A 258 -13.63 12.45 -7.32
C THR A 258 -13.15 11.01 -7.26
N THR A 259 -14.04 10.04 -7.09
CA THR A 259 -13.72 8.59 -7.12
C THR A 259 -14.47 7.89 -8.24
N LEU A 260 -13.78 7.07 -9.03
CA LEU A 260 -14.34 6.42 -10.22
C LEU A 260 -15.19 5.17 -9.94
N GLY A 261 -15.04 4.55 -8.76
CA GLY A 261 -15.89 3.46 -8.30
C GLY A 261 -15.70 2.11 -8.98
N VAL A 262 -16.62 1.18 -8.70
CA VAL A 262 -16.55 -0.25 -9.07
C VAL A 262 -16.33 -0.50 -10.57
N GLU A 263 -16.98 0.28 -11.44
CA GLU A 263 -16.86 0.12 -12.90
C GLU A 263 -15.42 0.35 -13.37
N ASN A 264 -14.75 1.34 -12.77
CA ASN A 264 -13.35 1.61 -13.07
C ASN A 264 -12.42 0.51 -12.53
N GLY A 265 -12.69 0.01 -11.31
CA GLY A 265 -11.95 -1.13 -10.75
C GLY A 265 -12.01 -2.36 -11.65
N ILE A 266 -13.21 -2.72 -12.15
CA ILE A 266 -13.40 -3.81 -13.12
C ILE A 266 -12.69 -3.51 -14.44
N ALA A 267 -12.71 -2.27 -14.91
CA ALA A 267 -12.01 -1.90 -16.14
C ALA A 267 -10.49 -2.08 -15.98
N LEU A 268 -9.91 -1.83 -14.81
CA LEU A 268 -8.48 -2.04 -14.55
C LEU A 268 -8.10 -3.53 -14.54
N THR A 269 -8.95 -4.41 -14.01
CA THR A 269 -8.67 -5.86 -14.01
C THR A 269 -8.68 -6.45 -15.43
N ARG A 270 -9.55 -5.95 -16.32
CA ARG A 270 -9.66 -6.41 -17.71
C ARG A 270 -8.46 -6.10 -18.60
N HIS A 271 -7.59 -5.18 -18.18
CA HIS A 271 -6.39 -4.82 -18.91
C HIS A 271 -5.17 -5.68 -18.54
N LYS A 272 -5.41 -6.85 -17.92
CA LYS A 272 -4.38 -7.87 -17.70
C LYS A 272 -4.68 -9.11 -18.54
N PRO A 273 -3.75 -9.58 -19.40
CA PRO A 273 -3.89 -10.86 -20.08
C PRO A 273 -3.82 -12.07 -19.13
N ALA A 274 -3.14 -11.96 -17.98
CA ALA A 274 -2.81 -13.10 -17.11
C ALA A 274 -3.73 -13.31 -15.89
N LEU A 275 -4.74 -12.46 -15.66
CA LEU A 275 -5.62 -12.64 -14.50
C LEU A 275 -6.71 -13.69 -14.71
N LEU A 276 -7.15 -13.95 -15.94
CA LEU A 276 -8.29 -14.84 -16.16
C LEU A 276 -7.95 -16.32 -15.90
N ASP A 277 -6.68 -16.72 -15.97
CA ASP A 277 -6.28 -18.13 -15.90
C ASP A 277 -5.67 -18.56 -14.55
N GLN A 278 -5.19 -17.64 -13.71
CA GLN A 278 -4.44 -17.98 -12.48
C GLN A 278 -5.27 -17.97 -11.17
N TYR A 279 -6.50 -17.46 -11.19
CA TYR A 279 -7.31 -17.32 -9.97
C TYR A 279 -7.89 -18.63 -9.44
N ALA A 280 -7.95 -19.69 -10.25
CA ALA A 280 -8.41 -21.00 -9.79
C ALA A 280 -7.42 -21.73 -8.85
N GLN A 281 -6.23 -21.19 -8.55
CA GLN A 281 -5.19 -21.94 -7.81
C GLN A 281 -4.48 -21.22 -6.64
N HIS A 282 -4.33 -19.88 -6.58
CA HIS A 282 -3.48 -19.25 -5.55
C HIS A 282 -3.96 -17.87 -5.06
N GLY A 283 -4.33 -17.77 -3.77
CA GLY A 283 -4.96 -16.58 -3.16
C GLY A 283 -4.00 -15.53 -2.60
N VAL A 284 -4.43 -14.26 -2.64
CA VAL A 284 -3.91 -13.15 -1.82
C VAL A 284 -4.78 -13.07 -0.57
N GLU A 285 -4.17 -13.06 0.62
CA GLU A 285 -4.91 -13.04 1.89
C GLU A 285 -5.12 -11.60 2.36
N VAL A 286 -6.37 -11.22 2.58
CA VAL A 286 -6.71 -9.92 3.16
C VAL A 286 -7.44 -10.08 4.46
N LEU A 287 -6.85 -9.44 5.46
CA LEU A 287 -7.21 -9.61 6.85
C LEU A 287 -7.83 -8.31 7.31
N GLY A 288 -9.15 -8.33 7.42
CA GLY A 288 -9.89 -7.29 8.10
C GLY A 288 -9.60 -7.40 9.60
N ALA A 289 -9.15 -6.32 10.23
CA ALA A 289 -9.07 -6.20 11.69
C ALA A 289 -10.48 -6.10 12.30
N GLY A 290 -11.32 -7.13 12.10
CA GLY A 290 -12.71 -7.24 12.52
C GLY A 290 -13.66 -6.20 11.90
N HIS A 291 -14.88 -6.65 11.61
CA HIS A 291 -15.97 -5.92 10.98
C HIS A 291 -16.01 -4.43 11.38
N VAL A 292 -15.74 -3.55 10.40
CA VAL A 292 -16.16 -2.15 10.43
C VAL A 292 -17.42 -2.11 9.57
N ASP A 293 -18.57 -1.85 10.19
CA ASP A 293 -19.80 -1.59 9.44
C ASP A 293 -19.54 -0.43 8.47
N GLY A 294 -19.64 -0.69 7.15
CA GLY A 294 -19.55 0.36 6.12
C GLY A 294 -18.24 0.46 5.33
N ALA A 295 -17.41 -0.60 5.25
CA ALA A 295 -16.21 -0.62 4.40
C ALA A 295 -16.51 -0.10 2.96
N ARG A 296 -15.84 0.98 2.57
CA ARG A 296 -16.03 1.68 1.27
C ARG A 296 -15.04 1.25 0.20
N GLU A 297 -13.99 0.55 0.61
CA GLU A 297 -13.05 -0.12 -0.28
C GLU A 297 -13.31 -1.62 -0.31
N GLY A 298 -13.16 -2.20 -1.49
CA GLY A 298 -13.23 -3.62 -1.69
C GLY A 298 -12.00 -4.06 -2.41
N LEU A 299 -11.44 -5.13 -1.91
CA LEU A 299 -10.38 -5.84 -2.54
C LEU A 299 -10.99 -6.80 -3.57
N PHE A 300 -10.62 -6.64 -4.84
CA PHE A 300 -10.94 -7.64 -5.85
C PHE A 300 -9.97 -8.82 -5.71
N LEU A 301 -10.32 -9.78 -4.85
CA LEU A 301 -9.86 -11.16 -4.96
C LEU A 301 -10.90 -11.87 -5.80
N HIS A 302 -10.57 -12.16 -7.05
CA HIS A 302 -11.39 -13.10 -7.79
C HIS A 302 -11.04 -14.51 -7.30
N SER A 303 -12.08 -15.22 -6.84
CA SER A 303 -12.10 -16.66 -6.55
C SER A 303 -11.79 -17.51 -7.78
#